data_AF-A0A3P8ZZB3-F1
#
_entry.id   AF-A0A3P8ZZB3-F1
#
_cell.length_a   1.000
_cell.length_b   1.000
_cell.length_c   1.000
_cell.angle_alpha   90.00
_cell.angle_beta   90.00
_cell.angle_gamma   90.00
#
_symmetry.space_group_name_H-M   'P 1'
#
loop_
_entity.id
_entity.type
_entity.pdbx_description
1 polymer ?
#
loop_
_entity_poly.entity_id
_entity_poly.type
_entity_poly.pdbx_seq_one_letter_code
_entity_poly.pdbx_strand_id
1 'polypeptide(L)'
;TAHSALELRRGLGLSDTSDEEVAINNDVEKGLQSSPKEHIKNMWQDFKLSPGQRHPSTSSLQSVKGKALWKPRVTIPRPFHMTVRENQKRQKGVKTRSEIELENAALRKQLEELTECQRKFRASPVPAHVRLPLYEELHERDEERRRSMREREQQRLLSIQQPFSFLERERLKKARREEQLRNLLPISQDRVRPFRAKPVPKAVYDAASGEQLKEEQLYRAIKMQMRAQELLHSASMPPSMLARRLSERQGTKGEARGDTAGSEEDSSTPYRPKINPEVPDFDSSYRRFKKQLESRRDVKPVTTCEPFQLRTSQIPSHRERILADIKKEEMSPRAKRWPYVSTVVPVRSPNSSLCSSLSGSLEQLPTKITDATKKRQEAVRYCPHRIARSVPFLDELVRAAEFCVI
;
A
#
# COMPACT_ATOMS: atom_id res chain seq x y z
N THR A 1 15.02 -16.31 -6.79
CA THR A 1 15.84 -15.62 -7.81
C THR A 1 14.92 -14.72 -8.61
N ALA A 2 14.89 -13.43 -8.27
CA ALA A 2 13.98 -12.46 -8.87
C ALA A 2 14.66 -11.87 -10.12
N HIS A 3 14.02 -12.01 -11.29
CA HIS A 3 14.49 -11.37 -12.52
C HIS A 3 13.86 -9.98 -12.64
N SER A 4 14.73 -8.98 -12.78
CA SER A 4 14.42 -7.54 -12.88
C SER A 4 13.80 -7.20 -14.23
N ALA A 5 12.77 -6.34 -14.21
CA ALA A 5 11.95 -5.92 -15.34
C ALA A 5 12.61 -4.84 -16.24
N LEU A 6 13.86 -5.05 -16.67
CA LEU A 6 14.64 -4.04 -17.42
C LEU A 6 15.26 -4.52 -18.75
N GLU A 7 14.87 -5.68 -19.29
CA GLU A 7 15.53 -6.24 -20.49
C GLU A 7 14.66 -6.40 -21.76
N LEU A 8 13.42 -5.90 -21.81
CA LEU A 8 12.60 -5.99 -23.02
C LEU A 8 12.53 -4.68 -23.80
N ARG A 9 13.68 -4.20 -24.29
CA ARG A 9 13.69 -3.12 -25.31
C ARG A 9 14.91 -3.18 -26.24
N ARG A 10 14.95 -4.15 -27.16
CA ARG A 10 15.65 -4.03 -28.45
C ARG A 10 15.32 -5.21 -29.37
N GLY A 11 14.98 -4.92 -30.63
CA GLY A 11 15.01 -5.92 -31.70
C GLY A 11 13.79 -5.91 -32.63
N LEU A 12 13.54 -4.80 -33.34
CA LEU A 12 12.88 -4.84 -34.65
C LEU A 12 13.99 -5.04 -35.68
N GLY A 13 13.94 -6.15 -36.41
CA GLY A 13 14.89 -6.51 -37.46
C GLY A 13 14.22 -7.44 -38.44
N LEU A 14 13.54 -6.83 -39.42
CA LEU A 14 13.08 -7.50 -40.63
C LEU A 14 14.31 -7.90 -41.44
N SER A 15 14.35 -9.14 -41.92
CA SER A 15 15.22 -9.56 -43.01
C SER A 15 14.50 -10.63 -43.82
N ASP A 16 14.34 -10.31 -45.08
CA ASP A 16 13.75 -11.05 -46.18
C ASP A 16 14.84 -11.91 -46.87
N THR A 17 14.42 -12.74 -47.83
CA THR A 17 15.20 -13.55 -48.80
C THR A 17 15.47 -15.02 -48.46
N SER A 18 14.83 -15.92 -49.21
CA SER A 18 15.51 -16.79 -50.19
C SER A 18 14.49 -17.53 -51.06
N ASP A 19 14.69 -17.40 -52.37
CA ASP A 19 13.98 -18.06 -53.47
C ASP A 19 14.41 -19.52 -53.61
N GLU A 20 13.48 -20.38 -54.04
CA GLU A 20 13.77 -21.64 -54.73
C GLU A 20 12.91 -21.70 -56.00
N GLU A 21 13.59 -21.93 -57.11
CA GLU A 21 13.04 -21.91 -58.47
C GLU A 21 12.30 -23.20 -58.83
N VAL A 22 11.21 -23.07 -59.61
CA VAL A 22 10.78 -24.12 -60.55
C VAL A 22 10.34 -23.46 -61.86
N ALA A 23 11.13 -23.70 -62.90
CA ALA A 23 10.89 -23.31 -64.28
C ALA A 23 9.82 -24.18 -64.94
N ILE A 24 8.85 -23.58 -65.65
CA ILE A 24 8.12 -24.20 -66.76
C ILE A 24 7.80 -23.15 -67.85
N ASN A 25 8.58 -23.24 -68.92
CA ASN A 25 8.31 -23.05 -70.36
C ASN A 25 7.60 -21.79 -70.90
N ASN A 26 8.38 -21.10 -71.74
CA ASN A 26 7.98 -20.11 -72.73
C ASN A 26 7.23 -20.76 -73.90
N ASP A 27 6.17 -20.11 -74.38
CA ASP A 27 5.82 -20.17 -75.80
C ASP A 27 5.41 -18.76 -76.26
N VAL A 28 6.09 -18.27 -77.30
CA VAL A 28 6.02 -16.92 -77.83
C VAL A 28 5.46 -17.01 -79.23
N GLU A 29 4.22 -16.56 -79.45
CA GLU A 29 3.79 -16.13 -80.78
C GLU A 29 3.91 -14.62 -80.90
N LYS A 30 4.79 -14.22 -81.82
CA LYS A 30 5.09 -12.85 -82.22
C LYS A 30 3.89 -12.24 -82.93
N GLY A 31 3.34 -11.18 -82.35
CA GLY A 31 2.54 -10.20 -83.06
C GLY A 31 2.69 -8.87 -82.34
N LEU A 32 2.85 -7.79 -83.09
CA LEU A 32 3.07 -6.39 -82.65
C LEU A 32 4.53 -5.94 -82.62
N GLN A 33 5.15 -5.91 -83.82
CA GLN A 33 6.24 -4.98 -84.11
C GLN A 33 5.69 -3.55 -84.30
N SER A 34 5.06 -2.98 -83.28
CA SER A 34 4.84 -1.53 -83.23
C SER A 34 5.15 -1.02 -81.83
N SER A 35 5.91 0.07 -81.74
CA SER A 35 6.25 0.67 -80.45
C SER A 35 4.95 1.06 -79.73
N PRO A 36 4.83 0.85 -78.40
CA PRO A 36 3.62 1.22 -77.65
C PRO A 36 3.16 2.67 -77.88
N LYS A 37 4.12 3.55 -78.17
CA LYS A 37 3.88 4.96 -78.49
C LYS A 37 3.21 5.17 -79.85
N GLU A 38 3.53 4.33 -80.83
CA GLU A 38 2.93 4.34 -82.17
C GLU A 38 1.54 3.71 -82.16
N HIS A 39 1.36 2.65 -81.36
CA HIS A 39 0.06 2.02 -81.17
C HIS A 39 -0.96 3.04 -80.63
N ILE A 40 -0.59 3.78 -79.58
CA ILE A 40 -1.46 4.83 -79.01
C ILE A 40 -1.70 5.94 -80.03
N LYS A 41 -0.70 6.35 -80.81
CA LYS A 41 -0.85 7.42 -81.82
C LYS A 41 -1.82 7.01 -82.94
N ASN A 42 -1.83 5.74 -83.34
CA ASN A 42 -2.72 5.24 -84.40
C ASN A 42 -4.18 5.14 -83.94
N MET A 43 -4.44 4.93 -82.64
CA MET A 43 -5.82 4.83 -82.10
C MET A 43 -6.67 6.10 -82.29
N TRP A 44 -6.04 7.25 -82.51
CA TRP A 44 -6.72 8.54 -82.64
C TRP A 44 -6.85 9.04 -84.09
N GLN A 45 -6.31 8.31 -85.08
CA GLN A 45 -6.30 8.77 -86.47
C GLN A 45 -7.68 8.67 -87.16
N ASP A 46 -8.53 7.73 -86.73
CA ASP A 46 -9.86 7.50 -87.33
C ASP A 46 -11.02 8.04 -86.48
N PHE A 47 -10.71 8.80 -85.43
CA PHE A 47 -11.72 9.27 -84.48
C PHE A 47 -12.47 10.49 -85.04
N LYS A 48 -13.59 10.27 -85.73
CA LYS A 48 -14.53 11.33 -86.17
C LYS A 48 -15.77 11.39 -85.27
N LEU A 49 -15.97 12.52 -84.59
CA LEU A 49 -17.21 12.81 -83.86
C LEU A 49 -18.25 13.37 -84.84
N SER A 50 -19.37 12.68 -85.01
CA SER A 50 -20.53 13.23 -85.72
C SER A 50 -21.21 14.33 -84.87
N PRO A 51 -21.65 15.48 -85.44
CA PRO A 51 -22.33 16.50 -84.67
C PRO A 51 -23.72 16.00 -84.22
N GLY A 52 -23.91 15.86 -82.91
CA GLY A 52 -25.17 15.42 -82.32
C GLY A 52 -26.31 16.43 -82.53
N GLN A 53 -27.50 15.91 -82.85
CA GLN A 53 -28.76 16.65 -82.90
C GLN A 53 -29.07 17.25 -81.53
N ARG A 54 -29.38 18.56 -81.50
CA ARG A 54 -29.96 19.22 -80.33
C ARG A 54 -31.46 18.96 -80.30
N HIS A 55 -31.98 18.46 -79.18
CA HIS A 55 -33.41 18.49 -78.87
C HIS A 55 -33.68 19.37 -77.64
N PRO A 56 -34.84 20.04 -77.60
CA PRO A 56 -34.99 21.30 -76.89
C PRO A 56 -35.40 21.12 -75.42
N SER A 57 -34.82 21.97 -74.59
CA SER A 57 -35.32 22.27 -73.24
C SER A 57 -36.76 22.78 -73.33
N THR A 58 -37.68 22.14 -72.62
CA THR A 58 -39.02 22.69 -72.38
C THR A 58 -39.29 22.74 -70.88
N SER A 59 -39.26 23.96 -70.36
CA SER A 59 -39.98 24.34 -69.16
C SER A 59 -41.47 24.40 -69.48
N SER A 60 -42.31 23.72 -68.72
CA SER A 60 -43.69 24.15 -68.53
C SER A 60 -44.26 23.53 -67.27
N LEU A 61 -44.61 24.38 -66.32
CA LEU A 61 -45.32 24.02 -65.09
C LEU A 61 -46.80 23.85 -65.45
N GLN A 62 -47.32 22.63 -65.31
CA GLN A 62 -48.76 22.43 -65.11
C GLN A 62 -48.99 21.45 -63.95
N SER A 63 -49.78 21.95 -63.00
CA SER A 63 -50.23 21.31 -61.79
C SER A 63 -51.20 20.16 -62.07
N VAL A 64 -50.89 18.97 -61.58
CA VAL A 64 -51.90 17.92 -61.30
C VAL A 64 -51.59 17.30 -59.94
N LYS A 65 -52.56 17.43 -59.02
CA LYS A 65 -52.56 16.81 -57.69
C LYS A 65 -52.64 15.28 -57.84
N GLY A 66 -51.54 14.62 -57.47
CA GLY A 66 -51.50 13.20 -57.15
C GLY A 66 -50.18 12.96 -56.42
N LYS A 67 -50.23 12.62 -55.13
CA LYS A 67 -49.03 12.32 -54.33
C LYS A 67 -48.42 11.00 -54.82
N ALA A 68 -47.66 11.05 -55.92
CA ALA A 68 -46.74 9.98 -56.27
C ALA A 68 -45.54 10.10 -55.32
N LEU A 69 -45.49 9.19 -54.34
CA LEU A 69 -44.37 9.01 -53.44
C LEU A 69 -43.07 8.91 -54.26
N TRP A 70 -42.20 9.93 -54.18
CA TRP A 70 -40.88 9.91 -54.80
C TRP A 70 -40.09 8.73 -54.22
N LYS A 71 -39.95 7.65 -54.98
CA LYS A 71 -39.05 6.55 -54.65
C LYS A 71 -37.73 6.81 -55.36
N PRO A 72 -36.64 7.16 -54.66
CA PRO A 72 -35.33 7.25 -55.30
C PRO A 72 -35.02 5.89 -55.90
N ARG A 73 -34.85 5.84 -57.23
CA ARG A 73 -34.38 4.64 -57.91
C ARG A 73 -32.91 4.50 -57.56
N VAL A 74 -32.62 3.76 -56.50
CA VAL A 74 -31.25 3.45 -56.08
C VAL A 74 -30.63 2.58 -57.16
N THR A 75 -29.69 3.14 -57.92
CA THR A 75 -28.89 2.37 -58.87
C THR A 75 -28.02 1.40 -58.08
N ILE A 76 -28.36 0.11 -58.10
CA ILE A 76 -27.53 -0.93 -57.51
C ILE A 76 -26.48 -1.29 -58.57
N PRO A 77 -25.20 -0.97 -58.34
CA PRO A 77 -24.16 -1.33 -59.28
C PRO A 77 -24.12 -2.84 -59.44
N ARG A 78 -23.97 -3.30 -60.69
CA ARG A 78 -23.78 -4.72 -60.98
C ARG A 78 -22.54 -5.19 -60.22
N PRO A 79 -22.64 -6.23 -59.38
CA PRO A 79 -21.48 -6.71 -58.63
C PRO A 79 -20.40 -7.19 -59.59
N PHE A 80 -19.14 -6.98 -59.19
CA PHE A 80 -17.99 -7.45 -59.97
C PHE A 80 -18.05 -8.98 -60.12
N HIS A 81 -17.55 -9.49 -61.24
CA HIS A 81 -17.52 -10.93 -61.51
C HIS A 81 -16.78 -11.73 -60.42
N MET A 82 -15.77 -11.12 -59.79
CA MET A 82 -15.04 -11.70 -58.66
C MET A 82 -15.94 -11.90 -57.42
N THR A 83 -16.80 -10.94 -57.09
CA THR A 83 -17.74 -11.03 -55.96
C THR A 83 -18.82 -12.09 -56.21
N VAL A 84 -19.31 -12.19 -57.44
CA VAL A 84 -20.23 -13.26 -57.84
C VAL A 84 -19.55 -14.64 -57.71
N ARG A 85 -18.28 -14.76 -58.13
CA ARG A 85 -17.47 -15.97 -57.99
C ARG A 85 -17.29 -16.38 -56.53
N GLU A 86 -16.99 -15.44 -55.64
CA GLU A 86 -16.83 -15.70 -54.19
C GLU A 86 -18.15 -16.11 -53.53
N ASN A 87 -19.26 -15.45 -53.87
CA ASN A 87 -20.57 -15.82 -53.35
C ASN A 87 -21.00 -17.22 -53.82
N GLN A 88 -20.73 -17.60 -55.07
CA GLN A 88 -20.98 -18.96 -55.55
C GLN A 88 -20.12 -20.01 -54.81
N LYS A 89 -18.87 -19.68 -54.44
CA LYS A 89 -18.02 -20.57 -53.62
C LYS A 89 -18.59 -20.74 -52.21
N ARG A 90 -19.05 -19.64 -51.59
CA ARG A 90 -19.73 -19.67 -50.29
C ARG A 90 -21.04 -20.48 -50.34
N GLN A 91 -21.83 -20.33 -51.41
CA GLN A 91 -23.05 -21.14 -51.62
C GLN A 91 -22.75 -22.63 -51.78
N LYS A 92 -21.58 -22.99 -52.33
CA LYS A 92 -21.08 -24.37 -52.41
C LYS A 92 -20.44 -24.86 -51.11
N GLY A 93 -20.46 -24.07 -50.03
CA GLY A 93 -19.90 -24.42 -48.72
C GLY A 93 -18.37 -24.38 -48.64
N VAL A 94 -17.70 -23.82 -49.65
CA VAL A 94 -16.24 -23.69 -49.64
C VAL A 94 -15.87 -22.48 -48.79
N LYS A 95 -15.39 -22.74 -47.57
CA LYS A 95 -14.94 -21.70 -46.63
C LYS A 95 -13.59 -21.14 -47.05
N THR A 96 -13.39 -19.86 -46.82
CA THR A 96 -12.09 -19.21 -47.00
C THR A 96 -11.18 -19.55 -45.81
N ARG A 97 -9.86 -19.56 -46.02
CA ARG A 97 -8.87 -19.79 -44.94
C ARG A 97 -9.11 -18.90 -43.71
N SER A 98 -9.41 -17.62 -43.93
CA SER A 98 -9.73 -16.66 -42.86
C SER A 98 -11.00 -17.01 -42.08
N GLU A 99 -12.03 -17.50 -42.76
CA GLU A 99 -13.29 -17.93 -42.13
C GLU A 99 -13.04 -19.15 -41.24
N ILE A 100 -12.22 -20.11 -41.70
CA ILE A 100 -11.83 -21.30 -40.92
C ILE A 100 -10.97 -20.90 -39.71
N GLU A 101 -10.02 -19.98 -39.87
CA GLU A 101 -9.18 -19.50 -38.77
C GLU A 101 -10.01 -18.80 -37.67
N LEU A 102 -11.00 -18.00 -38.06
CA LEU A 102 -11.91 -17.33 -37.13
C LEU A 102 -12.77 -18.36 -36.37
N GLU A 103 -13.35 -19.33 -37.08
CA GLU A 103 -14.12 -20.41 -36.46
C GLU A 103 -13.27 -21.22 -35.48
N ASN A 104 -12.04 -21.56 -35.85
CA ASN A 104 -11.11 -22.27 -34.96
C ASN A 104 -10.73 -21.46 -33.73
N ALA A 105 -10.52 -20.14 -33.87
CA ALA A 105 -10.27 -19.26 -32.73
C ALA A 105 -11.47 -19.18 -31.78
N ALA A 106 -12.69 -19.10 -32.34
CA ALA A 106 -13.93 -19.13 -31.56
C ALA A 106 -14.08 -20.46 -30.79
N LEU A 107 -13.79 -21.59 -31.43
CA LEU A 107 -13.82 -22.91 -30.78
C LEU A 107 -12.78 -23.03 -29.67
N ARG A 108 -11.55 -22.54 -29.89
CA ARG A 108 -10.51 -22.51 -28.84
C ARG A 108 -10.95 -21.69 -27.63
N LYS A 109 -11.55 -20.53 -27.87
CA LYS A 109 -12.07 -19.66 -26.82
C LYS A 109 -13.19 -20.34 -26.02
N GLN A 110 -14.13 -21.01 -26.71
CA GLN A 110 -15.18 -21.79 -26.03
C GLN A 110 -14.61 -22.91 -25.17
N LEU A 111 -13.58 -23.62 -25.66
CA LEU A 111 -12.90 -24.65 -24.87
C LEU A 111 -12.22 -24.06 -23.63
N GLU A 112 -11.51 -22.94 -23.77
CA GLU A 112 -10.88 -22.23 -22.66
C GLU A 112 -11.92 -21.81 -21.62
N GLU A 113 -13.01 -21.14 -22.04
CA GLU A 113 -14.11 -20.73 -21.15
C GLU A 113 -14.73 -21.92 -20.40
N LEU A 114 -14.94 -23.07 -21.06
CA LEU A 114 -15.44 -24.28 -20.42
C LEU A 114 -14.44 -24.84 -19.40
N THR A 115 -13.15 -24.85 -19.71
CA THR A 115 -12.11 -25.29 -18.77
C THR A 115 -12.00 -24.37 -17.56
N GLU A 116 -12.16 -23.06 -17.75
CA GLU A 116 -12.17 -22.08 -16.68
C GLU A 116 -13.42 -22.21 -15.80
N CYS A 117 -14.58 -22.46 -16.40
CA CYS A 117 -15.82 -22.72 -15.68
C CYS A 117 -15.78 -24.01 -14.85
N GLN A 118 -14.99 -25.02 -15.27
CA GLN A 118 -14.71 -26.22 -14.47
C GLN A 118 -13.72 -25.94 -13.32
N ARG A 119 -12.90 -24.89 -13.44
CA ARG A 119 -11.95 -24.49 -12.39
C ARG A 119 -12.71 -23.83 -11.24
N LYS A 120 -12.96 -24.62 -10.20
CA LYS A 120 -13.53 -24.11 -8.94
C LYS A 120 -12.54 -23.13 -8.31
N PHE A 121 -12.93 -21.88 -8.11
CA PHE A 121 -12.12 -20.89 -7.41
C PHE A 121 -11.80 -21.40 -6.00
N ARG A 122 -10.50 -21.56 -5.72
CA ARG A 122 -9.99 -21.86 -4.38
C ARG A 122 -8.95 -20.81 -4.06
N ALA A 123 -9.01 -20.29 -2.84
CA ALA A 123 -7.96 -19.40 -2.35
C ALA A 123 -6.62 -20.15 -2.38
N SER A 124 -5.55 -19.44 -2.76
CA SER A 124 -4.21 -19.95 -2.56
C SER A 124 -3.99 -20.21 -1.07
N PRO A 125 -3.37 -21.33 -0.69
CA PRO A 125 -3.08 -21.58 0.71
C PRO A 125 -2.17 -20.48 1.24
N VAL A 126 -2.38 -20.08 2.51
CA VAL A 126 -1.55 -19.08 3.17
C VAL A 126 -0.08 -19.50 3.07
N PRO A 127 0.85 -18.61 2.68
CA PRO A 127 2.27 -18.93 2.60
C PRO A 127 2.83 -19.51 3.90
N ALA A 128 3.80 -20.42 3.78
CA ALA A 128 4.37 -21.14 4.92
C ALA A 128 5.02 -20.20 5.96
N HIS A 129 5.71 -19.15 5.51
CA HIS A 129 6.41 -18.19 6.38
C HIS A 129 5.48 -17.45 7.35
N VAL A 130 4.18 -17.34 7.03
CA VAL A 130 3.18 -16.72 7.92
C VAL A 130 2.87 -17.61 9.14
N ARG A 131 3.06 -18.93 9.01
CA ARG A 131 2.82 -19.90 10.08
C ARG A 131 4.06 -20.16 10.95
N LEU A 132 5.24 -19.71 10.51
CA LEU A 132 6.50 -19.96 11.21
C LEU A 132 6.84 -18.79 12.14
N PRO A 133 7.25 -19.04 13.39
CA PRO A 133 7.69 -17.99 14.31
C PRO A 133 9.10 -17.49 13.93
N LEU A 134 9.19 -16.48 13.06
CA LEU A 134 10.45 -15.95 12.51
C LEU A 134 11.12 -14.85 13.35
N TYR A 135 10.60 -14.57 14.54
CA TYR A 135 11.04 -13.42 15.34
C TYR A 135 12.55 -13.44 15.62
N GLU A 136 13.10 -14.61 16.00
CA GLU A 136 14.51 -14.76 16.34
C GLU A 136 15.40 -14.52 15.11
N GLU A 137 15.06 -15.11 13.95
CA GLU A 137 15.80 -14.89 12.72
C GLU A 137 15.73 -13.44 12.20
N LEU A 138 14.59 -12.76 12.39
CA LEU A 138 14.45 -11.35 12.00
C LEU A 138 15.30 -10.47 12.91
N HIS A 139 15.30 -10.76 14.21
CA HIS A 139 16.09 -10.04 15.18
C HIS A 139 17.59 -10.17 14.92
N GLU A 140 18.07 -11.38 14.62
CA GLU A 140 19.46 -11.65 14.25
C GLU A 140 19.88 -10.88 12.99
N ARG A 141 19.07 -10.91 11.92
CA ARG A 141 19.35 -10.15 10.68
C ARG A 141 19.41 -8.63 10.93
N ASP A 142 18.56 -8.11 11.81
CA ASP A 142 18.58 -6.69 12.16
C ASP A 142 19.78 -6.33 13.06
N GLU A 143 20.22 -7.22 13.95
CA GLU A 143 21.47 -7.07 14.71
C GLU A 143 22.70 -7.06 13.79
N GLU A 144 22.77 -7.99 12.84
CA GLU A 144 23.83 -8.04 11.82
C GLU A 144 23.86 -6.75 10.98
N ARG A 145 22.69 -6.27 10.53
CA ARG A 145 22.58 -5.00 9.81
C ARG A 145 23.13 -3.85 10.66
N ARG A 146 22.75 -3.77 11.93
CA ARG A 146 23.22 -2.74 12.87
C ARG A 146 24.71 -2.83 13.15
N ARG A 147 25.29 -4.03 13.29
CA ARG A 147 26.73 -4.24 13.45
C ARG A 147 27.49 -3.79 12.21
N SER A 148 27.06 -4.23 11.03
CA SER A 148 27.71 -3.86 9.77
C SER A 148 27.67 -2.35 9.50
N MET A 149 26.59 -1.65 9.88
CA MET A 149 26.49 -0.19 9.81
C MET A 149 27.52 0.47 10.72
N ARG A 150 27.59 0.06 11.99
CA ARG A 150 28.55 0.59 12.97
C ARG A 150 30.00 0.39 12.53
N GLU A 151 30.32 -0.79 12.01
CA GLU A 151 31.67 -1.09 11.49
C GLU A 151 32.03 -0.22 10.29
N ARG A 152 31.11 -0.06 9.32
CA ARG A 152 31.33 0.83 8.17
C ARG A 152 31.51 2.28 8.59
N GLU A 153 30.70 2.75 9.52
CA GLU A 153 30.82 4.11 10.07
C GLU A 153 32.13 4.29 10.83
N GLN A 154 32.54 3.31 11.63
CA GLN A 154 33.81 3.34 12.34
C GLN A 154 35.00 3.37 11.36
N GLN A 155 34.99 2.52 10.33
CA GLN A 155 36.01 2.52 9.28
C GLN A 155 36.06 3.88 8.56
N ARG A 156 34.90 4.46 8.23
CA ARG A 156 34.81 5.78 7.63
C ARG A 156 35.41 6.85 8.54
N LEU A 157 35.05 6.86 9.83
CA LEU A 157 35.59 7.81 10.79
C LEU A 157 37.11 7.69 10.93
N LEU A 158 37.64 6.46 11.00
CA LEU A 158 39.08 6.20 11.06
C LEU A 158 39.80 6.66 9.79
N SER A 159 39.19 6.49 8.61
CA SER A 159 39.76 6.96 7.34
C SER A 159 39.82 8.49 7.22
N ILE A 160 38.87 9.18 7.85
CA ILE A 160 38.80 10.65 7.88
C ILE A 160 39.71 11.22 8.98
N GLN A 161 39.96 10.43 10.03
CA GLN A 161 40.80 10.82 11.16
C GLN A 161 42.27 10.96 10.72
N GLN A 162 42.68 12.18 10.41
CA GLN A 162 44.09 12.57 10.39
C GLN A 162 44.57 12.71 11.84
N PRO A 163 45.72 12.12 12.24
CA PRO A 163 46.27 12.43 13.54
C PRO A 163 46.55 13.93 13.60
N PHE A 164 46.07 14.60 14.64
CA PHE A 164 46.45 15.99 14.87
C PHE A 164 47.99 16.06 14.93
N SER A 165 48.60 17.03 14.25
CA SER A 165 50.05 17.24 14.29
C SER A 165 50.60 17.33 15.72
N PHE A 166 49.75 17.70 16.68
CA PHE A 166 50.02 17.68 18.10
C PHE A 166 50.29 16.28 18.67
N LEU A 167 49.53 15.25 18.29
CA LEU A 167 49.71 13.88 18.79
C LEU A 167 51.01 13.27 18.27
N GLU A 168 51.37 13.52 17.01
CA GLU A 168 52.67 13.13 16.45
C GLU A 168 53.81 13.89 17.14
N ARG A 169 53.67 15.20 17.33
CA ARG A 169 54.64 16.02 18.06
C ARG A 169 54.82 15.55 19.50
N GLU A 170 53.74 15.18 20.18
CA GLU A 170 53.78 14.70 21.55
C GLU A 170 54.40 13.30 21.65
N ARG A 171 54.08 12.39 20.73
CA ARG A 171 54.75 11.09 20.58
C ARG A 171 56.24 11.26 20.32
N LEU A 172 56.65 12.16 19.43
CA LEU A 172 58.05 12.46 19.14
C LEU A 172 58.76 13.08 20.36
N LYS A 173 58.09 14.01 21.07
CA LYS A 173 58.63 14.62 22.30
C LYS A 173 58.77 13.58 23.42
N LYS A 174 57.83 12.63 23.51
CA LYS A 174 57.86 11.52 24.48
C LYS A 174 58.95 10.51 24.11
N ALA A 175 59.06 10.11 22.85
CA ALA A 175 60.12 9.23 22.35
C ALA A 175 61.50 9.86 22.56
N ARG A 176 61.67 11.16 22.28
CA ARG A 176 62.91 11.89 22.57
C ARG A 176 63.22 11.94 24.07
N ARG A 177 62.20 12.10 24.93
CA ARG A 177 62.35 12.04 26.39
C ARG A 177 62.73 10.63 26.86
N GLU A 178 62.11 9.61 26.31
CA GLU A 178 62.40 8.20 26.63
C GLU A 178 63.78 7.79 26.13
N GLU A 179 64.18 8.23 24.94
CA GLU A 179 65.52 8.03 24.39
C GLU A 179 66.57 8.81 25.20
N GLN A 180 66.26 10.03 25.63
CA GLN A 180 67.11 10.76 26.59
C GLN A 180 67.22 10.01 27.92
N LEU A 181 66.12 9.51 28.48
CA LEU A 181 66.15 8.71 29.71
C LEU A 181 66.88 7.37 29.53
N ARG A 182 66.81 6.78 28.33
CA ARG A 182 67.51 5.55 27.96
C ARG A 182 69.01 5.78 27.74
N ASN A 183 69.40 6.94 27.20
CA ASN A 183 70.78 7.38 27.06
C ASN A 183 71.37 7.89 28.39
N LEU A 184 70.51 8.24 29.36
CA LEU A 184 70.88 8.61 30.73
C LEU A 184 70.88 7.41 31.71
N LEU A 185 70.50 6.21 31.26
CA LEU A 185 70.77 4.96 32.00
C LEU A 185 72.28 4.68 31.92
N PRO A 186 73.04 4.78 33.03
CA PRO A 186 74.48 5.02 32.92
C PRO A 186 75.27 3.78 32.54
N ILE A 187 76.15 3.97 31.56
CA ILE A 187 77.51 3.44 31.60
C ILE A 187 78.13 3.87 32.94
N SER A 188 78.62 2.88 33.69
CA SER A 188 79.47 2.97 34.87
C SER A 188 78.91 3.65 36.13
N GLN A 189 78.79 2.84 37.20
CA GLN A 189 78.63 3.27 38.58
C GLN A 189 79.92 3.90 39.15
N ASP A 190 80.56 4.83 38.43
CA ASP A 190 81.75 5.51 38.95
C ASP A 190 81.43 6.95 39.38
N ARG A 191 81.24 7.09 40.70
CA ARG A 191 81.42 8.32 41.50
C ARG A 191 80.84 9.61 40.90
N VAL A 192 79.51 9.70 40.88
CA VAL A 192 78.83 10.99 40.73
C VAL A 192 79.10 11.84 41.97
N ARG A 193 79.98 12.85 41.86
CA ARG A 193 80.05 13.92 42.86
C ARG A 193 78.68 14.61 42.89
N PRO A 194 77.95 14.59 44.02
CA PRO A 194 76.67 15.26 44.08
C PRO A 194 76.89 16.76 43.83
N PHE A 195 76.27 17.27 42.78
CA PHE A 195 76.24 18.70 42.50
C PHE A 195 75.68 19.43 43.72
N ARG A 196 76.50 20.28 44.35
CA ARG A 196 76.05 21.16 45.43
C ARG A 196 75.59 22.47 44.80
N ALA A 197 74.28 22.59 44.63
CA ALA A 197 73.65 23.82 44.17
C ALA A 197 73.83 24.94 45.21
N LYS A 198 73.91 26.18 44.74
CA LYS A 198 73.75 27.35 45.61
C LYS A 198 72.34 27.29 46.25
N PRO A 199 72.19 27.68 47.53
CA PRO A 199 70.90 27.63 48.20
C PRO A 199 69.88 28.46 47.41
N VAL A 200 68.71 27.87 47.21
CA VAL A 200 67.62 28.52 46.49
C VAL A 200 67.25 29.81 47.24
N PRO A 201 67.04 30.95 46.54
CA PRO A 201 66.63 32.20 47.16
C PRO A 201 65.39 32.01 48.05
N LYS A 202 65.36 32.69 49.21
CA LYS A 202 64.28 32.57 50.21
C LYS A 202 62.88 32.79 49.63
N ALA A 203 62.75 33.71 48.67
CA ALA A 203 61.49 33.98 47.95
C ALA A 203 60.85 32.73 47.30
N VAL A 204 61.65 31.73 46.92
CA VAL A 204 61.12 30.47 46.38
C VAL A 204 60.55 29.58 47.49
N TYR A 205 61.15 29.60 48.68
CA TYR A 205 60.59 28.93 49.86
C TYR A 205 59.34 29.65 50.36
N ASP A 206 59.29 30.98 50.27
CA ASP A 206 58.10 31.76 50.62
C ASP A 206 56.94 31.45 49.65
N ALA A 207 57.21 31.31 48.34
CA ALA A 207 56.23 30.85 47.36
C ALA A 207 55.84 29.36 47.53
N ALA A 208 56.78 28.52 47.99
CA ALA A 208 56.55 27.09 48.25
C ALA A 208 55.97 26.78 49.64
N SER A 209 55.94 27.76 50.55
CA SER A 209 55.38 27.66 51.92
C SER A 209 53.91 27.24 51.92
N GLY A 210 53.25 27.38 50.76
CA GLY A 210 51.85 27.03 50.56
C GLY A 210 50.89 27.95 51.31
N GLU A 211 51.38 28.99 51.98
CA GLU A 211 50.55 29.95 52.73
C GLU A 211 49.64 30.73 51.77
N GLN A 212 50.20 31.24 50.67
CA GLN A 212 49.43 31.90 49.61
C GLN A 212 48.38 30.96 49.00
N LEU A 213 48.71 29.68 48.81
CA LEU A 213 47.76 28.69 48.29
C LEU A 213 46.62 28.42 49.27
N LYS A 214 46.92 28.34 50.58
CA LYS A 214 45.92 28.19 51.63
C LYS A 214 45.02 29.43 51.70
N GLU A 215 45.61 30.61 51.59
CA GLU A 215 44.89 31.89 51.55
C GLU A 215 43.96 31.97 50.32
N GLU A 216 44.44 31.64 49.13
CA GLU A 216 43.62 31.58 47.92
C GLU A 216 42.48 30.56 48.04
N GLN A 217 42.72 29.40 48.65
CA GLN A 217 41.69 28.39 48.91
C GLN A 217 40.64 28.90 49.89
N LEU A 218 41.05 29.61 50.95
CA LEU A 218 40.15 30.27 51.90
C LEU A 218 39.31 31.34 51.20
N TYR A 219 39.93 32.21 50.38
CA TYR A 219 39.20 33.20 49.59
C TYR A 219 38.20 32.56 48.62
N ARG A 220 38.59 31.47 47.95
CA ARG A 220 37.68 30.69 47.08
C ARG A 220 36.52 30.10 47.89
N ALA A 221 36.80 29.53 49.06
CA ALA A 221 35.78 28.95 49.94
C ALA A 221 34.77 30.00 50.40
N ILE A 222 35.25 31.15 50.88
CA ILE A 222 34.41 32.29 51.28
C ILE A 222 33.55 32.75 50.10
N LYS A 223 34.15 32.92 48.91
CA LYS A 223 33.42 33.33 47.71
C LYS A 223 32.35 32.32 47.29
N MET A 224 32.64 31.03 47.38
CA MET A 224 31.66 29.97 47.12
C MET A 224 30.52 30.00 48.14
N GLN A 225 30.83 30.19 49.42
CA GLN A 225 29.83 30.28 50.48
C GLN A 225 28.93 31.51 50.30
N MET A 226 29.51 32.69 50.03
CA MET A 226 28.76 33.91 49.75
C MET A 226 27.82 33.73 48.55
N ARG A 227 28.33 33.17 47.44
CA ARG A 227 27.52 32.89 46.26
C ARG A 227 26.39 31.89 46.55
N ALA A 228 26.67 30.86 47.36
CA ALA A 228 25.66 29.89 47.75
C ALA A 228 24.57 30.54 48.61
N GLN A 229 24.92 31.40 49.56
CA GLN A 229 23.96 32.15 50.37
C GLN A 229 23.11 33.09 49.51
N GLU A 230 23.73 33.84 48.60
CA GLU A 230 23.02 34.73 47.66
C GLU A 230 22.04 33.94 46.78
N LEU A 231 22.47 32.79 46.24
CA LEU A 231 21.59 31.91 45.48
C LEU A 231 20.42 31.38 46.32
N LEU A 232 20.66 30.96 47.57
CA LEU A 232 19.60 30.53 48.48
C LEU A 232 18.62 31.66 48.80
N HIS A 233 19.11 32.87 49.03
CA HIS A 233 18.26 34.04 49.24
C HIS A 233 17.45 34.40 47.99
N SER A 234 18.05 34.33 46.80
CA SER A 234 17.37 34.62 45.52
C SER A 234 16.36 33.54 45.10
N ALA A 235 16.61 32.28 45.45
CA ALA A 235 15.71 31.16 45.19
C ALA A 235 14.67 30.96 46.29
N SER A 236 14.77 31.69 47.41
CA SER A 236 13.78 31.66 48.49
C SER A 236 12.44 32.15 47.97
N MET A 237 11.37 31.43 48.31
CA MET A 237 10.01 31.88 47.99
C MET A 237 9.70 33.21 48.71
N PRO A 238 8.76 34.02 48.17
CA PRO A 238 8.30 35.22 48.84
C PRO A 238 7.85 34.93 50.29
N PRO A 239 8.09 35.86 51.26
CA PRO A 239 7.79 35.64 52.68
C PRO A 239 6.34 35.21 52.96
N SER A 240 5.38 35.67 52.15
CA SER A 240 3.96 35.28 52.26
C SER A 240 3.72 33.79 51.98
N MET A 241 4.41 33.22 50.99
CA MET A 241 4.31 31.79 50.66
C MET A 241 5.01 30.92 51.70
N LEU A 242 6.11 31.42 52.29
CA LEU A 242 6.78 30.76 53.40
C LEU A 242 5.89 30.70 54.65
N ALA A 243 5.25 31.82 55.01
CA ALA A 243 4.29 31.88 56.11
C ALA A 243 3.12 30.91 55.90
N ARG A 244 2.58 30.84 54.68
CA ARG A 244 1.50 29.91 54.33
C ARG A 244 1.92 28.44 54.50
N ARG A 245 3.10 28.05 53.99
CA ARG A 245 3.62 26.68 54.15
C ARG A 245 3.87 26.31 55.62
N LEU A 246 4.34 27.25 56.43
CA LEU A 246 4.52 27.00 57.86
C LEU A 246 3.18 26.81 58.58
N SER A 247 2.14 27.57 58.23
CA SER A 247 0.79 27.36 58.77
C SER A 247 0.19 26.02 58.33
N GLU A 248 0.37 25.60 57.07
CA GLU A 248 -0.11 24.31 56.55
C GLU A 248 0.58 23.12 57.26
N ARG A 249 1.88 23.26 57.55
CA ARG A 249 2.65 22.24 58.29
C ARG A 249 2.25 22.16 59.77
N GLN A 250 1.89 23.27 60.39
CA GLN A 250 1.39 23.28 61.77
C GLN A 250 -0.04 22.70 61.86
N GLY A 251 -0.89 22.93 60.85
CA GLY A 251 -2.23 22.33 60.77
C GLY A 251 -2.18 20.80 60.72
N THR A 252 -1.26 20.23 59.94
CA THR A 252 -1.11 18.76 59.80
C THR A 252 -0.41 18.08 60.98
N LYS A 253 0.39 18.82 61.78
CA LYS A 253 1.02 18.29 63.01
C LYS A 253 0.03 18.20 64.19
N GLY A 254 -1.12 18.87 64.11
CA GLY A 254 -2.20 18.81 65.11
C GLY A 254 -3.09 17.56 65.00
N GLU A 255 -3.23 16.97 63.82
CA GLU A 255 -4.07 15.77 63.60
C GLU A 255 -3.27 14.45 63.68
N ALA A 256 -1.93 14.51 63.62
CA ALA A 256 -1.04 13.36 63.68
C ALA A 256 -0.32 13.20 65.03
N ARG A 257 -0.93 13.65 66.13
CA ARG A 257 -0.47 13.37 67.51
C ARG A 257 -1.18 12.14 68.08
N GLY A 258 -0.96 11.01 67.42
CA GLY A 258 -1.16 9.68 67.98
C GLY A 258 0.14 8.90 67.77
N ASP A 259 0.88 8.70 68.86
CA ASP A 259 1.98 7.74 68.99
C ASP A 259 3.18 7.86 68.06
N THR A 260 4.12 8.75 68.37
CA THR A 260 5.55 8.39 68.50
C THR A 260 6.34 9.55 69.11
N ALA A 261 6.79 9.35 70.35
CA ALA A 261 7.84 10.15 70.96
C ALA A 261 9.19 9.63 70.46
N GLY A 262 10.02 10.49 69.87
CA GLY A 262 11.41 10.16 69.56
C GLY A 262 12.05 11.03 68.48
N SER A 263 13.02 11.85 68.91
CA SER A 263 14.10 12.48 68.13
C SER A 263 13.74 13.65 67.20
N GLU A 264 13.79 14.87 67.76
CA GLU A 264 14.21 16.05 67.00
C GLU A 264 15.74 16.17 67.09
N GLU A 265 16.44 15.41 66.25
CA GLU A 265 17.84 15.62 65.84
C GLU A 265 18.08 14.62 64.71
N ASP A 266 18.21 15.14 63.47
CA ASP A 266 18.96 14.51 62.37
C ASP A 266 18.83 15.40 61.12
N SER A 267 19.55 16.51 61.14
CA SER A 267 20.15 17.01 59.91
C SER A 267 21.17 15.98 59.43
N SER A 268 20.97 15.44 58.22
CA SER A 268 21.88 14.52 57.51
C SER A 268 21.66 13.01 57.70
N THR A 269 20.48 12.50 57.35
CA THR A 269 20.48 11.22 56.61
C THR A 269 20.52 11.54 55.11
N PRO A 270 21.64 11.33 54.41
CA PRO A 270 21.63 11.40 52.97
C PRO A 270 20.83 10.19 52.49
N TYR A 271 19.55 10.39 52.20
CA TYR A 271 18.75 9.41 51.50
C TYR A 271 19.44 9.10 50.17
N ARG A 272 20.22 8.02 50.15
CA ARG A 272 20.80 7.44 48.95
C ARG A 272 19.88 6.29 48.56
N PRO A 273 19.02 6.45 47.53
CA PRO A 273 18.29 5.30 47.03
C PRO A 273 19.31 4.23 46.64
N LYS A 274 19.06 2.99 47.08
CA LYS A 274 19.86 1.83 46.65
C LYS A 274 19.57 1.63 45.16
N ILE A 275 20.35 2.27 44.31
CA ILE A 275 20.34 2.03 42.86
C ILE A 275 21.02 0.67 42.69
N ASN A 276 20.27 -0.34 42.27
CA ASN A 276 20.86 -1.63 41.90
C ASN A 276 21.88 -1.38 40.78
N PRO A 277 23.19 -1.60 41.03
CA PRO A 277 24.22 -1.29 40.03
C PRO A 277 24.23 -2.29 38.88
N GLU A 278 23.78 -3.51 39.17
CA GLU A 278 23.72 -4.61 38.22
C GLU A 278 22.36 -4.64 37.54
N VAL A 279 22.35 -4.40 36.23
CA VAL A 279 21.17 -4.61 35.39
C VAL A 279 21.02 -6.12 35.23
N PRO A 280 19.92 -6.73 35.70
CA PRO A 280 19.71 -8.17 35.51
C PRO A 280 19.72 -8.51 34.02
N ASP A 281 20.27 -9.67 33.68
CA ASP A 281 20.23 -10.18 32.30
C ASP A 281 18.78 -10.53 31.92
N PHE A 282 18.12 -9.58 31.28
CA PHE A 282 16.75 -9.69 30.82
C PHE A 282 16.57 -10.78 29.77
N ASP A 283 17.58 -11.04 28.94
CA ASP A 283 17.52 -12.11 27.94
C ASP A 283 17.51 -13.48 28.61
N SER A 284 18.35 -13.68 29.62
CA SER A 284 18.37 -14.95 30.37
C SER A 284 17.06 -15.19 31.13
N SER A 285 16.50 -14.15 31.75
CA SER A 285 15.23 -14.25 32.47
C SER A 285 14.05 -14.48 31.51
N TYR A 286 14.06 -13.83 30.34
CA TYR A 286 13.07 -14.04 29.29
C TYR A 286 13.15 -15.45 28.69
N ARG A 287 14.35 -15.99 28.44
CA ARG A 287 14.54 -17.38 27.98
C ARG A 287 14.01 -18.39 29.00
N ARG A 288 14.28 -18.18 30.30
CA ARG A 288 13.74 -19.02 31.38
C ARG A 288 12.21 -18.97 31.41
N PHE A 289 11.65 -17.78 31.28
CA PHE A 289 10.20 -17.58 31.23
C PHE A 289 9.57 -18.27 30.02
N LYS A 290 10.13 -18.11 28.81
CA LYS A 290 9.68 -18.82 27.60
C LYS A 290 9.70 -20.33 27.80
N LYS A 291 10.81 -20.89 28.32
CA LYS A 291 10.93 -22.33 28.60
C LYS A 291 9.88 -22.81 29.61
N GLN A 292 9.60 -22.02 30.62
CA GLN A 292 8.55 -22.32 31.60
C GLN A 292 7.16 -22.32 30.95
N LEU A 293 6.85 -21.34 30.09
CA LEU A 293 5.61 -21.32 29.33
C LEU A 293 5.47 -22.51 28.39
N GLU A 294 6.53 -22.89 27.67
CA GLU A 294 6.54 -24.05 26.78
C GLU A 294 6.30 -25.36 27.56
N SER A 295 6.89 -25.51 28.75
CA SER A 295 6.68 -26.68 29.59
C SER A 295 5.26 -26.79 30.17
N ARG A 296 4.60 -25.65 30.40
CA ARG A 296 3.22 -25.58 30.93
C ARG A 296 2.16 -25.50 29.83
N ARG A 297 2.57 -25.34 28.58
CA ARG A 297 1.66 -25.31 27.45
C ARG A 297 1.21 -26.74 27.16
N ASP A 298 0.03 -27.10 27.65
CA ASP A 298 -0.69 -28.25 27.12
C ASP A 298 -0.96 -27.96 25.64
N VAL A 299 -0.23 -28.63 24.75
CA VAL A 299 -0.44 -28.53 23.32
C VAL A 299 -1.79 -29.16 23.02
N LYS A 300 -2.86 -28.37 23.10
CA LYS A 300 -4.14 -28.76 22.52
C LYS A 300 -3.87 -29.00 21.04
N PRO A 301 -4.15 -30.20 20.51
CA PRO A 301 -3.96 -30.46 19.09
C PRO A 301 -4.73 -29.39 18.32
N VAL A 302 -4.08 -28.85 17.28
CA VAL A 302 -4.71 -27.86 16.39
C VAL A 302 -6.06 -28.42 15.98
N THR A 303 -7.15 -27.72 16.33
CA THR A 303 -8.50 -28.15 15.96
C THR A 303 -8.60 -28.20 14.45
N THR A 304 -8.51 -29.40 13.90
CA THR A 304 -8.76 -29.67 12.49
C THR A 304 -10.25 -29.66 12.29
N CYS A 305 -10.73 -28.86 11.33
CA CYS A 305 -12.13 -28.90 10.94
C CYS A 305 -12.45 -30.28 10.37
N GLU A 306 -13.19 -31.10 11.12
CA GLU A 306 -13.80 -32.29 10.53
C GLU A 306 -14.80 -31.85 9.46
N PRO A 307 -14.79 -32.49 8.28
CA PRO A 307 -15.77 -32.20 7.26
C PRO A 307 -17.16 -32.54 7.77
N PHE A 308 -17.97 -31.53 8.06
CA PHE A 308 -19.37 -31.72 8.40
C PHE A 308 -20.19 -31.95 7.12
N GLN A 309 -21.14 -32.88 7.17
CA GLN A 309 -22.06 -33.11 6.07
C GLN A 309 -23.05 -31.96 5.94
N LEU A 310 -22.77 -31.06 5.00
CA LEU A 310 -23.69 -30.04 4.54
C LEU A 310 -24.90 -30.71 3.87
N ARG A 311 -26.10 -30.57 4.45
CA ARG A 311 -27.39 -31.05 3.88
C ARG A 311 -27.85 -30.24 2.66
N THR A 312 -26.93 -29.88 1.78
CA THR A 312 -27.17 -29.13 0.54
C THR A 312 -28.04 -29.90 -0.45
N SER A 313 -28.09 -31.24 -0.34
CA SER A 313 -29.01 -32.09 -1.09
C SER A 313 -30.49 -31.85 -0.77
N GLN A 314 -30.81 -31.31 0.41
CA GLN A 314 -32.17 -30.98 0.82
C GLN A 314 -32.61 -29.60 0.34
N ILE A 315 -31.70 -28.80 -0.24
CA ILE A 315 -32.00 -27.46 -0.73
C ILE A 315 -32.40 -27.57 -2.21
N PRO A 316 -33.65 -27.27 -2.58
CA PRO A 316 -34.09 -27.37 -3.97
C PRO A 316 -33.33 -26.37 -4.84
N SER A 317 -32.66 -26.88 -5.87
CA SER A 317 -31.88 -26.05 -6.78
C SER A 317 -32.81 -25.19 -7.64
N HIS A 318 -32.51 -23.89 -7.75
CA HIS A 318 -33.25 -22.98 -8.63
C HIS A 318 -32.83 -23.08 -10.11
N ARG A 319 -32.04 -24.10 -10.46
CA ARG A 319 -31.44 -24.27 -11.80
C ARG A 319 -32.51 -24.32 -12.89
N GLU A 320 -33.56 -25.10 -12.70
CA GLU A 320 -34.64 -25.26 -13.68
C GLU A 320 -35.41 -23.95 -13.89
N ARG A 321 -35.65 -23.20 -12.81
CA ARG A 321 -36.28 -21.86 -12.89
C ARG A 321 -35.43 -20.90 -13.72
N ILE A 322 -34.12 -20.86 -13.46
CA ILE A 322 -33.18 -20.00 -14.17
C ILE A 322 -33.09 -20.39 -15.66
N LEU A 323 -33.03 -21.69 -15.98
CA LEU A 323 -33.02 -22.16 -17.37
C LEU A 323 -34.33 -21.83 -18.10
N ALA A 324 -35.47 -21.94 -17.41
CA ALA A 324 -36.76 -21.55 -17.97
C ALA A 324 -36.84 -20.03 -18.23
N ASP A 325 -36.27 -19.21 -17.34
CA ASP A 325 -36.23 -17.76 -17.51
C ASP A 325 -35.31 -17.34 -18.67
N ILE A 326 -34.13 -17.97 -18.82
CA ILE A 326 -33.22 -17.77 -19.96
C ILE A 326 -33.92 -18.15 -21.28
N LYS A 327 -34.56 -19.32 -21.34
CA LYS A 327 -35.28 -19.76 -22.54
C LYS A 327 -36.45 -18.83 -22.89
N LYS A 328 -37.18 -18.33 -21.89
CA LYS A 328 -38.25 -17.34 -22.10
C LYS A 328 -37.70 -16.01 -22.63
N GLU A 329 -36.52 -15.61 -22.17
CA GLU A 329 -35.83 -14.42 -22.61
C GLU A 329 -35.33 -14.56 -24.06
N GLU A 330 -34.77 -15.70 -24.44
CA GLU A 330 -34.33 -15.99 -25.81
C GLU A 330 -35.50 -16.00 -26.81
N MET A 331 -36.67 -16.51 -26.39
CA MET A 331 -37.87 -16.55 -27.22
C MET A 331 -38.63 -15.22 -27.25
N SER A 332 -38.22 -14.22 -26.46
CA SER A 332 -38.85 -12.89 -26.42
C SER A 332 -38.26 -11.99 -27.51
N PRO A 333 -39.07 -11.46 -28.45
CA PRO A 333 -38.58 -10.57 -29.51
C PRO A 333 -38.17 -9.16 -29.02
N ARG A 334 -38.32 -8.86 -27.71
CA ARG A 334 -37.89 -7.57 -27.14
C ARG A 334 -36.40 -7.57 -26.82
N ALA A 335 -35.63 -6.85 -27.64
CA ALA A 335 -34.23 -6.53 -27.35
C ALA A 335 -34.12 -5.75 -26.03
N LYS A 336 -33.33 -6.30 -25.11
CA LYS A 336 -32.98 -5.68 -23.82
C LYS A 336 -32.02 -4.51 -24.02
N ARG A 337 -32.54 -3.36 -24.47
CA ARG A 337 -31.79 -2.10 -24.45
C ARG A 337 -32.24 -1.28 -23.26
N TRP A 338 -31.26 -0.78 -22.51
CA TRP A 338 -31.45 0.10 -21.37
C TRP A 338 -32.40 1.29 -21.69
N PRO A 339 -33.27 1.73 -20.76
CA PRO A 339 -33.55 1.16 -19.44
C PRO A 339 -34.59 0.02 -19.47
N TYR A 340 -34.48 -0.94 -18.56
CA TYR A 340 -35.40 -2.08 -18.45
C TYR A 340 -36.79 -1.65 -17.97
N VAL A 341 -37.69 -1.39 -18.91
CA VAL A 341 -39.12 -1.24 -18.61
C VAL A 341 -39.78 -2.62 -18.80
N SER A 342 -39.74 -3.45 -17.76
CA SER A 342 -40.48 -4.71 -17.78
C SER A 342 -41.98 -4.38 -17.73
N THR A 343 -42.72 -4.71 -18.79
CA THR A 343 -44.18 -4.70 -18.74
C THR A 343 -44.64 -5.92 -17.95
N VAL A 344 -44.95 -5.68 -16.68
CA VAL A 344 -45.90 -6.45 -15.86
C VAL A 344 -45.57 -7.93 -15.68
N VAL A 345 -44.56 -8.23 -14.87
CA VAL A 345 -44.66 -9.30 -13.87
C VAL A 345 -44.03 -8.76 -12.59
N PRO A 346 -44.77 -8.60 -11.48
CA PRO A 346 -44.16 -8.21 -10.22
C PRO A 346 -43.26 -9.37 -9.77
N VAL A 347 -41.95 -9.16 -9.83
CA VAL A 347 -41.00 -9.98 -9.08
C VAL A 347 -41.39 -9.79 -7.62
N ARG A 348 -42.07 -10.79 -7.05
CA ARG A 348 -42.26 -10.85 -5.60
C ARG A 348 -40.86 -10.92 -5.02
N SER A 349 -40.35 -9.79 -4.54
CA SER A 349 -39.26 -9.79 -3.59
C SER A 349 -39.71 -10.72 -2.47
N PRO A 350 -39.03 -11.85 -2.21
CA PRO A 350 -39.37 -12.65 -1.05
C PRO A 350 -39.18 -11.74 0.14
N ASN A 351 -40.29 -11.47 0.84
CA ASN A 351 -40.30 -10.69 2.06
C ASN A 351 -39.13 -11.16 2.90
N SER A 352 -38.15 -10.28 3.16
CA SER A 352 -37.06 -10.52 4.08
C SER A 352 -37.62 -10.50 5.50
N SER A 353 -38.53 -11.43 5.79
CA SER A 353 -38.94 -11.76 7.13
C SER A 353 -37.84 -12.64 7.69
N LEU A 354 -37.13 -12.09 8.68
CA LEU A 354 -36.59 -12.78 9.83
C LEU A 354 -35.82 -14.06 9.52
N CYS A 355 -34.49 -14.02 9.68
CA CYS A 355 -33.62 -15.17 9.92
C CYS A 355 -34.33 -16.52 9.77
N SER A 356 -34.36 -17.06 8.56
CA SER A 356 -34.75 -18.45 8.36
C SER A 356 -33.76 -19.30 9.13
N SER A 357 -34.17 -19.72 10.32
CA SER A 357 -33.55 -20.76 11.11
C SER A 357 -33.56 -22.06 10.29
N LEU A 358 -32.61 -22.21 9.37
CA LEU A 358 -32.27 -23.48 8.76
C LEU A 358 -31.11 -24.12 9.54
N SER A 359 -31.27 -24.19 10.85
CA SER A 359 -30.55 -25.13 11.70
C SER A 359 -31.62 -25.81 12.55
N GLY A 360 -31.94 -27.06 12.21
CA GLY A 360 -32.86 -27.93 12.95
C GLY A 360 -32.27 -28.39 14.28
N SER A 361 -31.83 -27.43 15.09
CA SER A 361 -31.35 -27.61 16.45
C SER A 361 -32.39 -26.98 17.36
N LEU A 362 -33.20 -27.82 18.00
CA LEU A 362 -34.15 -27.45 19.05
C LEU A 362 -33.41 -27.10 20.34
N GLU A 363 -32.46 -26.15 20.26
CA GLU A 363 -31.83 -25.56 21.44
C GLU A 363 -31.74 -24.05 21.18
N GLN A 364 -32.80 -23.36 21.58
CA GLN A 364 -32.77 -21.91 21.75
C GLN A 364 -31.93 -21.60 22.99
N LEU A 365 -30.62 -21.48 22.79
CA LEU A 365 -29.80 -20.77 23.76
C LEU A 365 -30.18 -19.28 23.68
N PRO A 366 -30.49 -18.63 24.82
CA PRO A 366 -30.76 -17.19 24.83
C PRO A 366 -29.48 -16.46 24.44
N THR A 367 -29.38 -16.03 23.19
CA THR A 367 -28.30 -15.17 22.73
C THR A 367 -28.37 -13.88 23.54
N LYS A 368 -27.31 -13.54 24.28
CA LYS A 368 -27.24 -12.27 25.02
C LYS A 368 -27.37 -11.12 24.03
N ILE A 369 -28.54 -10.49 24.01
CA ILE A 369 -28.85 -9.36 23.13
C ILE A 369 -28.09 -8.16 23.67
N THR A 370 -27.30 -7.50 22.82
CA THR A 370 -26.60 -6.27 23.21
C THR A 370 -27.59 -5.15 23.45
N ASP A 371 -27.26 -4.26 24.39
CA ASP A 371 -28.14 -3.17 24.81
C ASP A 371 -28.52 -2.24 23.65
N ALA A 372 -27.61 -2.07 22.68
CA ALA A 372 -27.85 -1.35 21.43
C ALA A 372 -28.90 -2.00 20.50
N THR A 373 -29.05 -3.33 20.56
CA THR A 373 -30.07 -4.06 19.80
C THR A 373 -31.43 -3.94 20.48
N LYS A 374 -31.45 -3.96 21.82
CA LYS A 374 -32.66 -3.74 22.63
C LYS A 374 -33.26 -2.35 22.39
N LYS A 375 -32.44 -1.29 22.43
CA LYS A 375 -32.88 0.09 22.14
C LYS A 375 -33.42 0.27 20.72
N ARG A 376 -32.86 -0.42 19.73
CA ARG A 376 -33.38 -0.39 18.34
C ARG A 376 -34.76 -1.04 18.24
N GLN A 377 -34.98 -2.16 18.92
CA GLN A 377 -36.27 -2.84 18.92
C GLN A 377 -37.33 -2.03 19.68
N GLU A 378 -36.97 -1.39 20.79
CA GLU A 378 -37.86 -0.47 21.51
C GLU A 378 -38.23 0.76 20.67
N ALA A 379 -37.28 1.37 19.96
CA ALA A 379 -37.54 2.52 19.09
C ALA A 379 -38.55 2.19 17.96
N VAL A 380 -38.48 0.97 17.41
CA VAL A 380 -39.44 0.50 16.40
C VAL A 380 -40.83 0.29 17.01
N ARG A 381 -40.92 -0.17 18.27
CA ARG A 381 -42.20 -0.31 18.98
C ARG A 381 -42.79 1.03 19.47
N TYR A 382 -41.96 2.03 19.75
CA TYR A 382 -42.38 3.36 20.21
C TYR A 382 -42.71 4.35 19.07
N CYS A 383 -42.50 3.99 17.81
CA CYS A 383 -42.86 4.80 16.66
C CYS A 383 -44.07 4.28 15.84
N PRO A 384 -45.27 4.09 16.42
CA PRO A 384 -46.47 3.86 15.61
C PRO A 384 -47.15 5.16 15.12
N HIS A 385 -46.64 6.37 15.42
CA HIS A 385 -47.42 7.61 15.20
C HIS A 385 -46.79 8.68 14.30
N ARG A 386 -45.65 8.44 13.63
CA ARG A 386 -45.03 9.47 12.77
C ARG A 386 -45.35 9.36 11.28
N ILE A 387 -46.02 8.30 10.83
CA ILE A 387 -46.40 8.14 9.41
C ILE A 387 -47.84 8.61 9.14
N ALA A 388 -48.66 8.86 10.17
CA ALA A 388 -50.07 9.24 10.01
C ALA A 388 -50.35 10.77 10.03
N ARG A 389 -49.33 11.65 9.95
CA ARG A 389 -49.53 13.11 10.02
C ARG A 389 -48.83 13.91 8.90
N SER A 390 -48.69 13.34 7.72
CA SER A 390 -48.29 14.09 6.52
C SER A 390 -49.38 14.07 5.44
N VAL A 391 -50.62 14.32 5.83
CA VAL A 391 -51.70 14.74 4.91
C VAL A 391 -52.59 15.68 5.73
N PRO A 392 -52.30 16.99 5.73
CA PRO A 392 -53.26 17.89 5.09
C PRO A 392 -52.54 19.15 4.56
N PHE A 393 -51.63 18.99 3.59
CA PHE A 393 -51.11 20.15 2.84
C PHE A 393 -51.58 20.16 1.38
N LEU A 394 -52.11 19.03 0.89
CA LEU A 394 -52.61 18.91 -0.48
C LEU A 394 -54.11 19.22 -0.60
N ASP A 395 -54.91 19.05 0.45
CA ASP A 395 -56.35 19.38 0.42
C ASP A 395 -56.63 20.89 0.48
N GLU A 396 -55.69 21.69 1.00
CA GLU A 396 -55.83 23.15 1.08
C GLU A 396 -55.50 23.83 -0.26
N LEU A 397 -54.64 23.21 -1.07
CA LEU A 397 -54.29 23.67 -2.43
C LEU A 397 -55.37 23.36 -3.47
N VAL A 398 -56.11 22.27 -3.30
CA VAL A 398 -57.24 21.93 -4.20
C VAL A 398 -58.45 22.85 -3.94
N ARG A 399 -58.73 23.20 -2.67
CA ARG A 399 -59.81 24.13 -2.32
C ARG A 399 -59.53 25.59 -2.70
N ALA A 400 -58.26 26.00 -2.78
CA ALA A 400 -57.89 27.35 -3.22
C ALA A 400 -58.02 27.54 -4.75
N ALA A 401 -58.04 26.46 -5.54
CA ALA A 401 -58.17 26.54 -7.00
C ALA A 401 -59.64 26.63 -7.49
N GLU A 402 -60.62 26.25 -6.67
CA GLU A 402 -62.05 26.30 -7.03
C GLU A 402 -62.72 27.67 -6.77
N PHE A 403 -62.03 28.61 -6.12
CA PHE A 403 -62.54 29.96 -5.84
C PHE A 403 -62.04 31.05 -6.80
N CYS A 404 -61.40 30.67 -7.91
CA CYS A 404 -60.90 31.60 -8.92
C CYS A 404 -61.45 31.27 -10.33
N VAL A 405 -62.74 30.97 -10.43
CA VAL A 405 -63.51 31.07 -11.68
C VAL A 405 -64.93 31.55 -11.34
N ILE A 406 -65.09 32.86 -11.13
CA ILE A 406 -66.28 33.65 -11.50
C ILE A 406 -65.78 35.02 -11.98
#